data_AF-A0AAV3X766-F1
#
_entry.id   AF-A0AAV3X766-F1
#
_cell.length_a   1.000
_cell.length_b   1.000
_cell.length_c   1.000
_cell.angle_alpha   90.00
_cell.angle_beta   90.00
_cell.angle_gamma   90.00
#
_symmetry.space_group_name_H-M   'P 1'
#
loop_
_entity.id
_entity.type
_entity.pdbx_description
1 polymer ?
#
loop_
_entity_poly.entity_id
_entity_poly.type
_entity_poly.pdbx_seq_one_letter_code
_entity_poly.pdbx_strand_id
1 'polypeptide(L)'
;MPPLRVRSAYRSFLAHFLNLQTLSVAGVTFANGSDNISIYVPLFANSSWQNLLIILGVFFTLVGILCFAAYKLTHLRDLAQLLTRYGHNLVPVILIGLGAFILIESGLVSFITARVSLAWT
;
A
#
# COMPACT_ATOMS: atom_id res chain seq x y z
N MET A 1 -39.73 1.46 -21.81
CA MET A 1 -39.29 0.87 -20.52
C MET A 1 -38.22 -0.18 -20.83
N PRO A 2 -36.98 -0.09 -20.31
CA PRO A 2 -35.95 -1.09 -20.60
C PRO A 2 -36.27 -2.44 -19.90
N PRO A 3 -35.95 -3.59 -20.51
CA PRO A 3 -36.33 -4.91 -20.00
C PRO A 3 -35.65 -5.24 -18.66
N LEU A 4 -36.41 -5.87 -17.74
CA LEU A 4 -36.00 -6.19 -16.35
C LEU A 4 -34.68 -7.00 -16.25
N ARG A 5 -34.32 -7.76 -17.29
CA ARG A 5 -33.08 -8.55 -17.34
C ARG A 5 -31.80 -7.70 -17.41
N VAL A 6 -31.84 -6.51 -18.01
CA VAL A 6 -30.67 -5.62 -18.16
C VAL A 6 -30.30 -4.93 -16.84
N ARG A 7 -31.30 -4.54 -16.04
CA ARG A 7 -31.08 -3.96 -14.69
C ARG A 7 -30.47 -4.97 -13.71
N SER A 8 -30.83 -6.25 -13.84
CA SER A 8 -30.26 -7.35 -13.05
C SER A 8 -28.78 -7.57 -13.37
N ALA A 9 -28.40 -7.63 -14.65
CA ALA A 9 -27.01 -7.82 -15.07
C ALA A 9 -26.08 -6.70 -14.59
N TYR A 10 -26.50 -5.42 -14.69
CA TYR A 10 -25.71 -4.28 -14.22
C TYR A 10 -25.57 -4.27 -12.69
N ARG A 11 -26.65 -4.58 -11.94
CA ARG A 11 -26.56 -4.76 -10.48
C ARG A 11 -25.65 -5.93 -10.10
N SER A 12 -25.64 -7.01 -10.87
CA SER A 12 -24.78 -8.18 -10.59
C SER A 12 -23.31 -7.88 -10.88
N PHE A 13 -23.01 -7.10 -11.91
CA PHE A 13 -21.67 -6.60 -12.21
C PHE A 13 -21.19 -5.60 -11.14
N LEU A 14 -22.00 -4.59 -10.81
CA LEU A 14 -21.69 -3.67 -9.71
C LEU A 14 -21.57 -4.39 -8.37
N ALA A 15 -22.42 -5.37 -8.06
CA ALA A 15 -22.31 -6.15 -6.83
C ALA A 15 -21.03 -7.00 -6.80
N HIS A 16 -20.52 -7.42 -7.96
CA HIS A 16 -19.24 -8.13 -8.07
C HIS A 16 -18.04 -7.19 -7.89
N PHE A 17 -18.11 -5.98 -8.46
CA PHE A 17 -17.10 -4.92 -8.26
C PHE A 17 -17.14 -4.31 -6.85
N LEU A 18 -18.31 -4.24 -6.24
CA LEU A 18 -18.54 -3.79 -4.86
C LEU A 18 -18.41 -4.92 -3.84
N ASN A 19 -17.93 -6.10 -4.26
CA ASN A 19 -17.62 -7.16 -3.32
C ASN A 19 -16.56 -6.65 -2.34
N LEU A 20 -16.88 -6.70 -1.04
CA LEU A 20 -16.01 -6.24 0.04
C LEU A 20 -14.62 -6.91 -0.01
N GLN A 21 -14.52 -8.14 -0.50
CA GLN A 21 -13.23 -8.82 -0.68
C GLN A 21 -12.40 -8.15 -1.78
N THR A 22 -13.01 -7.86 -2.93
CA THR A 22 -12.34 -7.17 -4.05
C THR A 22 -11.90 -5.76 -3.65
N LEU A 23 -12.77 -5.02 -2.96
CA LEU A 23 -12.46 -3.68 -2.46
C LEU A 23 -11.37 -3.70 -1.38
N SER A 24 -11.37 -4.71 -0.50
CA SER A 24 -10.34 -4.90 0.52
C SER A 24 -8.97 -5.15 -0.12
N VAL A 25 -8.87 -6.10 -1.06
CA VAL A 25 -7.61 -6.39 -1.77
C VAL A 25 -7.16 -5.16 -2.56
N ALA A 26 -8.07 -4.49 -3.29
CA ALA A 26 -7.75 -3.27 -4.02
C ALA A 26 -7.27 -2.14 -3.11
N GLY A 27 -7.91 -1.95 -1.95
CA GLY A 27 -7.52 -0.97 -0.95
C GLY A 27 -6.14 -1.25 -0.36
N VAL A 28 -5.85 -2.52 -0.05
CA VAL A 28 -4.51 -2.94 0.42
C VAL A 28 -3.46 -2.72 -0.67
N THR A 29 -3.74 -3.07 -1.93
CA THR A 29 -2.82 -2.82 -3.04
C THR A 29 -2.56 -1.33 -3.24
N PHE A 30 -3.59 -0.50 -3.17
CA PHE A 30 -3.44 0.95 -3.30
C PHE A 30 -2.63 1.52 -2.13
N ALA A 31 -2.94 1.14 -0.90
CA ALA A 31 -2.21 1.60 0.29
C ALA A 31 -0.72 1.23 0.22
N ASN A 32 -0.39 -0.01 -0.15
CA ASN A 32 1.01 -0.47 -0.27
C ASN A 32 1.76 0.15 -1.46
N GLY A 33 1.07 0.59 -2.51
CA GLY A 33 1.70 1.21 -3.68
C GLY A 33 1.72 2.73 -3.67
N SER A 34 0.93 3.35 -2.79
CA SER A 34 0.67 4.80 -2.81
C SER A 34 1.89 5.64 -2.48
N ASP A 35 2.72 5.20 -1.54
CA ASP A 35 3.98 5.84 -1.14
C ASP A 35 4.98 5.88 -2.32
N ASN A 36 5.14 4.76 -3.02
CA ASN A 36 6.02 4.64 -4.17
C ASN A 36 5.57 5.54 -5.32
N ILE A 37 4.26 5.56 -5.63
CA ILE A 37 3.71 6.43 -6.69
C ILE A 37 3.96 7.91 -6.35
N SER A 38 3.71 8.31 -5.10
CA SER A 38 3.82 9.72 -4.68
C SER A 38 5.22 10.31 -4.87
N ILE A 39 6.26 9.49 -4.70
CA ILE A 39 7.65 9.90 -4.83
C ILE A 39 8.13 9.72 -6.28
N TYR A 40 7.78 8.61 -6.93
CA TYR A 40 8.35 8.25 -8.23
C TYR A 40 7.74 9.00 -9.41
N VAL A 41 6.44 9.31 -9.37
CA VAL A 41 5.79 10.07 -10.45
C VAL A 41 6.47 11.43 -10.68
N PRO A 42 6.66 12.31 -9.69
CA PRO A 42 7.36 13.57 -9.90
C PRO A 42 8.86 13.38 -10.19
N LEU A 43 9.49 12.36 -9.58
CA LEU A 43 10.90 12.04 -9.84
C LEU A 43 11.15 11.72 -11.31
N PHE A 44 10.32 10.86 -11.90
CA PHE A 44 10.45 10.46 -13.31
C PHE A 44 10.00 11.56 -14.26
N ALA A 45 8.97 12.33 -13.91
CA ALA A 45 8.53 13.47 -14.70
C ALA A 45 9.65 14.52 -14.88
N ASN A 46 10.58 14.61 -13.92
CA ASN A 46 11.68 15.57 -13.94
C ASN A 46 13.05 14.93 -14.30
N SER A 47 13.10 13.66 -14.70
CA SER A 47 14.35 12.94 -14.98
C SER A 47 14.66 12.82 -16.48
N SER A 48 15.94 12.88 -16.84
CA SER A 48 16.40 12.53 -18.20
C SER A 48 16.39 11.01 -18.42
N TRP A 49 16.41 10.58 -19.69
CA TRP A 49 16.45 9.16 -20.07
C TRP A 49 17.62 8.39 -19.43
N GLN A 50 18.80 9.02 -19.35
CA GLN A 50 19.98 8.42 -18.73
C GLN A 50 19.77 8.22 -17.21
N ASN A 51 19.24 9.23 -16.53
CA ASN A 51 18.97 9.13 -15.08
C ASN A 51 17.90 8.08 -14.78
N LEU A 52 16.87 7.98 -15.62
CA LEU A 52 15.83 6.95 -15.49
C LEU A 52 16.42 5.54 -15.54
N LEU A 53 17.33 5.26 -16.48
CA LEU A 53 17.99 3.96 -16.57
C LEU A 53 18.84 3.66 -15.34
N ILE A 54 19.54 4.65 -14.79
CA ILE A 54 20.30 4.51 -13.55
C ILE A 54 19.36 4.18 -12.38
N ILE A 55 18.27 4.92 -12.23
CA ILE A 55 17.30 4.70 -11.15
C ILE A 55 16.71 3.30 -11.23
N LEU A 56 16.26 2.86 -12.42
CA LEU A 56 15.72 1.52 -12.62
C LEU A 56 16.77 0.45 -12.33
N GLY A 57 18.01 0.64 -12.82
CA GLY A 57 19.10 -0.29 -12.57
C GLY A 57 19.37 -0.48 -11.08
N VAL A 58 19.46 0.61 -10.32
CA VAL A 58 19.65 0.57 -8.86
C VAL A 58 18.45 -0.08 -8.17
N PHE A 59 17.22 0.31 -8.54
CA PHE A 59 15.99 -0.21 -7.95
C PHE A 59 15.89 -1.74 -8.13
N PHE A 60 16.03 -2.24 -9.36
CA PHE A 60 15.96 -3.68 -9.62
C PHE A 60 17.11 -4.45 -8.97
N THR A 61 18.31 -3.88 -8.90
CA THR A 61 19.43 -4.49 -8.19
C THR A 61 19.12 -4.64 -6.71
N LEU A 62 18.60 -3.58 -6.07
CA LEU A 62 18.24 -3.61 -4.66
C LEU A 62 17.09 -4.60 -4.39
N VAL A 63 16.06 -4.62 -5.24
CA VAL A 63 14.98 -5.62 -5.17
C VAL A 63 15.54 -7.04 -5.28
N GLY A 64 16.47 -7.29 -6.21
CA GLY A 64 17.14 -8.58 -6.35
C GLY A 64 17.89 -8.99 -5.07
N ILE A 65 18.66 -8.07 -4.48
CA ILE A 65 19.38 -8.30 -3.22
C ILE A 65 18.40 -8.58 -2.07
N LEU A 66 17.34 -7.78 -1.94
CA LEU A 66 16.34 -7.95 -0.88
C LEU A 66 15.59 -9.28 -1.02
N CYS A 67 15.21 -9.67 -2.24
CA CYS A 67 14.61 -10.98 -2.51
C CYS A 67 15.56 -12.11 -2.15
N PHE A 68 16.84 -12.01 -2.50
CA PHE A 68 17.84 -13.00 -2.12
C PHE A 68 18.05 -13.06 -0.60
N ALA A 69 18.09 -11.92 0.08
CA ALA A 69 18.19 -11.84 1.52
C ALA A 69 16.97 -12.49 2.19
N ALA A 70 15.75 -12.18 1.74
CA ALA A 70 14.51 -12.79 2.22
C ALA A 70 14.49 -14.31 1.98
N TYR A 71 14.98 -14.76 0.83
CA TYR A 71 15.14 -16.18 0.52
C TYR A 71 16.09 -16.87 1.52
N LYS A 72 17.26 -16.27 1.78
CA LYS A 72 18.21 -16.80 2.78
C LYS A 72 17.64 -16.79 4.19
N LEU A 73 16.90 -15.74 4.55
CA LEU A 73 16.28 -15.60 5.87
C LEU A 73 15.21 -16.65 6.12
N THR A 74 14.40 -16.95 5.10
CA THR A 74 13.37 -18.01 5.17
C THR A 74 13.95 -19.43 5.11
N HIS A 75 15.22 -19.61 4.73
CA HIS A 75 15.93 -20.89 4.85
C HIS A 75 16.41 -21.18 6.27
N LEU A 76 16.46 -20.18 7.15
CA LEU A 76 16.74 -20.38 8.57
C LEU A 76 15.48 -20.91 9.25
N ARG A 77 15.53 -22.20 9.63
CA ARG A 77 14.38 -22.97 10.12
C ARG A 77 13.65 -22.29 11.29
N ASP A 78 14.41 -21.68 12.21
CA ASP A 78 13.85 -21.00 13.38
C ASP A 78 13.11 -19.71 13.01
N LEU A 79 13.68 -18.90 12.11
CA LEU A 79 13.04 -17.67 11.64
C LEU A 79 11.81 -17.97 10.77
N ALA A 80 11.90 -18.98 9.91
CA ALA A 80 10.76 -19.42 9.11
C ALA A 80 9.59 -19.88 9.98
N GLN A 81 9.86 -20.63 11.05
CA GLN A 81 8.83 -21.04 12.02
C GLN A 81 8.25 -19.83 12.76
N LEU A 82 9.08 -18.89 13.21
CA LEU A 82 8.64 -17.68 13.89
C LEU A 82 7.74 -16.81 12.98
N LEU A 83 8.18 -16.57 11.75
CA LEU A 83 7.43 -15.82 10.73
C LEU A 83 6.12 -16.52 10.35
N THR A 84 6.12 -17.84 10.21
CA THR A 84 4.90 -18.60 9.89
C THR A 84 3.91 -18.57 11.06
N ARG A 85 4.41 -18.64 12.30
CA ARG A 85 3.56 -18.70 13.50
C ARG A 85 3.00 -17.34 13.92
N TYR A 86 3.81 -16.28 13.81
CA TYR A 86 3.44 -14.95 14.30
C TYR A 86 3.23 -13.91 13.19
N GLY A 87 3.70 -14.16 11.96
CA GLY A 87 3.65 -13.19 10.87
C GLY A 87 2.25 -12.72 10.52
N HIS A 88 1.24 -13.59 10.59
CA HIS A 88 -0.15 -13.23 10.32
C HIS A 88 -0.67 -12.13 11.27
N ASN A 89 -0.25 -12.14 12.54
CA ASN A 89 -0.68 -11.16 13.52
C ASN A 89 0.31 -9.98 13.64
N LEU A 90 1.61 -10.24 13.52
CA LEU A 90 2.65 -9.21 13.65
C LEU A 90 2.62 -8.22 12.49
N VAL A 91 2.44 -8.68 11.25
CA VAL A 91 2.49 -7.79 10.07
C VAL A 91 1.41 -6.69 10.15
N PRO A 92 0.12 -7.00 10.40
CA PRO A 92 -0.89 -5.96 10.55
C PRO A 92 -0.60 -5.00 11.71
N VAL A 93 -0.13 -5.51 12.86
CA VAL A 93 0.18 -4.67 14.03
C VAL A 93 1.31 -3.69 13.74
N ILE A 94 2.38 -4.16 13.09
CA ILE A 94 3.52 -3.32 12.70
C ILE A 94 3.06 -2.25 11.69
N LEU A 95 2.24 -2.63 10.70
CA LEU A 95 1.73 -1.70 9.69
C LEU A 95 0.82 -0.62 10.29
N ILE A 96 -0.07 -0.99 11.22
CA ILE A 96 -0.93 -0.02 11.92
C ILE A 96 -0.08 0.94 12.76
N GLY A 97 0.91 0.41 13.50
CA GLY A 97 1.83 1.23 14.29
C GLY A 97 2.64 2.20 13.44
N LEU A 98 3.19 1.73 12.32
CA LEU A 98 3.93 2.57 11.38
C LEU A 98 3.04 3.64 10.73
N GLY A 99 1.82 3.28 10.34
CA GLY A 99 0.85 4.24 9.81
C GLY A 99 0.49 5.33 10.82
N ALA A 100 0.25 4.97 12.08
CA ALA A 100 0.02 5.94 13.15
C ALA A 100 1.24 6.84 13.38
N PHE A 101 2.45 6.27 13.37
CA PHE A 101 3.69 7.03 13.50
C PHE A 101 3.85 8.08 12.39
N ILE A 102 3.64 7.70 11.13
CA ILE A 102 3.70 8.61 9.99
C ILE A 102 2.65 9.74 10.11
N LEU A 103 1.44 9.45 10.58
CA LEU A 103 0.39 10.47 10.78
C LEU A 103 0.75 11.51 11.85
N ILE A 104 1.43 11.08 12.92
CA ILE A 104 1.90 11.97 13.98
C ILE A 104 3.04 12.85 13.45
N GLU A 105 4.04 12.22 12.82
CA GLU A 105 5.24 12.91 12.32
C GLU A 105 4.91 13.90 11.18
N SER A 106 3.95 13.58 10.33
CA SER A 106 3.52 14.45 9.23
C SER A 106 2.82 15.74 9.69
N GLY A 107 2.59 15.93 11.00
CA GLY A 107 1.89 17.09 11.55
C GLY A 107 0.41 17.15 11.14
N LEU A 108 -0.12 16.10 10.51
CA LEU A 108 -1.49 16.04 10.03
C LEU A 108 -2.47 16.03 11.20
N VAL A 109 -2.11 15.35 12.29
CA VAL A 109 -2.88 15.32 13.54
C VAL A 109 -2.93 16.71 14.20
N SER A 110 -1.80 17.43 14.25
CA SER A 110 -1.77 18.78 14.83
C SER A 110 -2.52 19.79 13.94
N PHE A 111 -2.44 19.65 12.62
CA PHE A 111 -3.19 20.48 11.69
C PHE A 111 -4.70 20.27 11.80
N ILE A 112 -5.16 19.01 11.84
CA ILE A 112 -6.60 18.69 11.98
C ILE A 112 -7.13 19.17 13.34
N THR A 113 -6.40 18.91 14.43
CA THR A 113 -6.83 19.35 15.78
C THR A 113 -6.89 20.88 15.88
N ALA A 114 -5.93 21.59 15.28
CA ALA A 114 -5.97 23.06 15.22
C ALA A 114 -7.18 23.57 14.41
N ARG A 115 -7.50 22.96 13.27
CA ARG A 115 -8.65 23.35 12.44
C ARG A 115 -9.99 23.03 13.10
N VAL A 116 -10.09 21.91 13.80
CA VAL A 116 -11.28 21.57 14.58
C VAL A 116 -11.44 22.57 15.71
N SER A 117 -10.40 22.86 16.49
CA SER A 117 -10.44 23.85 17.57
C SER A 117 -10.92 25.23 17.08
N LEU A 118 -10.41 25.69 15.94
CA LEU A 118 -10.83 26.94 15.28
C LEU A 118 -12.27 26.93 14.74
N ALA A 119 -12.86 25.75 14.50
CA ALA A 119 -14.25 25.64 14.02
C ALA A 119 -15.27 25.68 15.18
N TRP A 120 -14.80 25.50 16.42
CA TRP A 120 -15.62 25.56 17.64
C TRP A 120 -15.42 26.85 18.45
N THR A 121 -14.58 27.79 17.99
CA THR A 121 -14.39 29.15 18.53
C THR A 121 -14.90 30.20 17.56
#